data_AF-A0A182E1D6-F1
#
_entry.id   AF-A0A182E1D6-F1
#
_cell.length_a   1.000
_cell.length_b   1.000
_cell.length_c   1.000
_cell.angle_alpha   90.00
_cell.angle_beta   90.00
_cell.angle_gamma   90.00
#
_symmetry.space_group_name_H-M   'P 1'
#
loop_
_entity.id
_entity.type
_entity.pdbx_description
1 polymer ?
#
loop_
_entity_poly.entity_id
_entity_poly.type
_entity_poly.pdbx_seq_one_letter_code
_entity_poly.pdbx_strand_id
1 'polypeptide(L)'
;MVKRRKRSNAFEQFSGDSKRFRNESILHQDDTENSVPENKPLYGREKEVALLEKPLHEGIVNRSPASIFVSGPPGTGKTLAVKTVLQHILSQHNVHSIYINCASEDTEWDILTVMLNSYNKSSRRPPGKKLITEFHKVLAKMNKHT
;
A
#
# COMPACT_ATOMS: atom_id res chain seq x y z
N MET A 1 3.86 -43.50 16.20
CA MET A 1 4.36 -42.87 14.96
C MET A 1 3.29 -42.94 13.88
N VAL A 2 2.57 -41.84 13.66
CA VAL A 2 1.55 -41.75 12.60
C VAL A 2 2.25 -41.48 11.27
N LYS A 3 2.11 -42.40 10.30
CA LYS A 3 2.67 -42.25 8.95
C LYS A 3 1.97 -41.08 8.25
N ARG A 4 2.76 -40.05 7.90
CA ARG A 4 2.34 -38.86 7.16
C ARG A 4 1.83 -39.30 5.78
N ARG A 5 0.52 -39.19 5.56
CA ARG A 5 -0.14 -39.48 4.28
C ARG A 5 0.32 -38.41 3.27
N LYS A 6 1.00 -38.81 2.19
CA LYS A 6 1.32 -37.92 1.05
C LYS A 6 0.01 -37.34 0.54
N ARG A 7 -0.19 -36.02 0.67
CA ARG A 7 -1.23 -35.30 -0.07
C ARG A 7 -0.87 -35.40 -1.55
N SER A 8 -1.67 -36.13 -2.32
CA SER A 8 -1.63 -36.05 -3.77
C SER A 8 -2.00 -34.63 -4.18
N ASN A 9 -1.22 -34.05 -5.08
CA ASN A 9 -1.45 -32.75 -5.70
C ASN A 9 -2.84 -32.74 -6.36
N ALA A 10 -3.84 -32.20 -5.65
CA ALA A 10 -5.19 -31.99 -6.16
C ALA A 10 -5.38 -30.57 -6.70
N PHE A 11 -4.29 -29.91 -7.10
CA PHE A 11 -4.31 -28.55 -7.64
C PHE A 11 -3.95 -28.48 -9.14
N GLU A 12 -3.44 -29.56 -9.72
CA GLU A 12 -3.19 -29.65 -11.16
C GLU A 12 -4.29 -30.50 -11.81
N GLN A 13 -5.46 -29.89 -12.05
CA GLN A 13 -6.41 -30.29 -13.11
C GLN A 13 -7.65 -29.40 -13.09
N PHE A 14 -7.49 -28.13 -13.43
CA PHE A 14 -8.57 -27.31 -13.98
C PHE A 14 -8.09 -26.58 -15.24
N SER A 15 -7.50 -27.34 -16.17
CA SER A 15 -7.39 -26.91 -17.58
C SER A 15 -8.66 -27.36 -18.30
N GLY A 16 -9.77 -26.70 -17.98
CA GLY A 16 -11.05 -26.88 -18.64
C GLY A 16 -11.60 -25.49 -18.94
N ASP A 17 -11.63 -25.16 -20.23
CA ASP A 17 -11.92 -23.86 -20.82
C ASP A 17 -13.39 -23.43 -20.60
N SER A 18 -13.74 -23.17 -19.35
CA SER A 18 -15.03 -22.63 -18.93
C SER A 18 -14.75 -21.56 -17.88
N LYS A 19 -14.80 -20.28 -18.28
CA LYS A 19 -14.70 -19.15 -17.36
C LYS A 19 -15.83 -19.26 -16.34
N ARG A 20 -15.55 -19.84 -15.16
CA ARG A 20 -16.51 -20.00 -14.07
C ARG A 20 -16.85 -18.66 -13.42
N PHE A 21 -15.93 -17.70 -13.50
CA PHE A 21 -16.13 -16.35 -13.02
C PHE A 21 -16.20 -15.39 -14.20
N ARG A 22 -17.07 -14.39 -14.10
CA ARG A 22 -17.18 -13.33 -15.11
C ARG A 22 -15.88 -12.51 -15.19
N ASN A 23 -15.24 -12.26 -14.05
CA ASN A 23 -13.97 -11.52 -13.93
C ASN A 23 -13.13 -12.10 -12.78
N GLU A 24 -12.20 -13.00 -13.10
CA GLU A 24 -11.30 -13.63 -12.11
C GLU A 24 -10.30 -12.62 -11.51
N SER A 25 -9.95 -11.57 -12.24
CA SER A 25 -9.03 -10.51 -11.81
C SER A 25 -9.50 -9.73 -10.57
N ILE A 26 -10.80 -9.75 -10.26
CA ILE A 26 -11.33 -9.11 -9.04
C ILE A 26 -10.96 -9.91 -7.79
N LEU A 27 -10.77 -11.23 -7.93
CA LEU A 27 -10.46 -12.13 -6.83
C LEU A 27 -8.96 -12.11 -6.46
N HIS A 28 -8.12 -11.81 -7.46
CA HIS A 28 -6.67 -11.67 -7.30
C HIS A 28 -6.30 -10.19 -7.19
N GLN A 29 -6.75 -9.54 -6.11
CA GLN A 29 -6.34 -8.16 -5.78
C GLN A 29 -4.85 -8.05 -5.41
N ASP A 30 -4.14 -9.17 -5.32
CA ASP A 30 -2.76 -9.26 -4.82
C ASP A 30 -1.69 -8.96 -5.88
N ASP A 31 -2.01 -8.91 -7.18
CA ASP A 31 -0.99 -8.73 -8.24
C ASP A 31 -0.93 -7.30 -8.81
N THR A 32 -1.89 -6.43 -8.45
CA THR A 32 -1.86 -5.01 -8.84
C THR A 32 -1.98 -4.19 -7.58
N GLU A 33 -0.81 -3.82 -7.02
CA GLU A 33 -0.62 -3.09 -5.76
C GLU A 33 -1.47 -1.80 -5.62
N ASN A 34 -2.10 -1.34 -6.70
CA ASN A 34 -2.90 -0.12 -6.82
C ASN A 34 -4.39 -0.30 -7.17
N SER A 35 -4.91 -1.53 -7.36
CA SER A 35 -6.30 -1.71 -7.81
C SER A 35 -7.29 -1.88 -6.66
N VAL A 36 -7.50 -0.83 -5.85
CA VAL A 36 -8.83 -0.70 -5.24
C VAL A 36 -9.81 -0.47 -6.41
N PRO A 37 -10.94 -1.18 -6.48
CA PRO A 37 -11.90 -0.98 -7.56
C PRO A 37 -12.31 0.49 -7.57
N GLU A 38 -11.90 1.21 -8.62
CA GLU A 38 -12.21 2.62 -8.81
C GLU A 38 -13.72 2.81 -8.66
N ASN A 39 -14.11 3.72 -7.77
CA ASN A 39 -15.50 4.15 -7.54
C ASN A 39 -16.43 3.13 -6.86
N LYS A 40 -15.93 2.10 -6.17
CA LYS A 40 -16.78 1.29 -5.28
C LYS A 40 -16.67 1.72 -3.82
N PRO A 41 -17.79 2.04 -3.14
CA PRO A 41 -17.76 2.34 -1.73
C PRO A 41 -17.33 1.11 -0.93
N LEU A 42 -16.51 1.33 0.09
CA LEU A 42 -16.12 0.29 1.03
C LEU A 42 -17.27 0.02 2.01
N TYR A 43 -18.03 -1.04 1.73
CA TYR A 43 -19.20 -1.39 2.54
C TYR A 43 -18.82 -1.84 3.96
N GLY A 44 -19.56 -1.34 4.95
CA GLY A 44 -19.44 -1.73 6.36
C GLY A 44 -18.25 -1.12 7.11
N ARG A 45 -17.53 -0.18 6.48
CA ARG A 45 -16.39 0.56 7.07
C ARG A 45 -16.48 2.06 6.80
N GLU A 46 -17.66 2.57 6.47
CA GLU A 46 -17.90 3.96 6.08
C GLU A 46 -17.55 4.92 7.22
N LYS A 47 -17.83 4.51 8.47
CA LYS A 47 -17.48 5.29 9.67
C LYS A 47 -15.97 5.41 9.84
N GLU A 48 -15.23 4.31 9.69
CA GLU A 48 -13.78 4.28 9.81
C GLU A 48 -13.10 5.09 8.70
N VAL A 49 -13.60 4.99 7.46
CA VAL A 49 -13.13 5.80 6.34
C VAL A 49 -13.29 7.30 6.65
N ALA A 50 -14.48 7.72 7.08
CA ALA A 50 -14.73 9.12 7.46
C ALA A 50 -13.86 9.60 8.65
N LEU A 51 -13.61 8.72 9.62
CA LEU A 51 -12.74 9.02 10.77
C LEU A 51 -11.27 9.18 10.36
N LEU A 52 -10.80 8.44 9.36
CA LEU A 52 -9.43 8.55 8.83
C LEU A 52 -9.27 9.77 7.91
N GLU A 53 -10.29 10.10 7.11
CA GLU A 53 -10.25 11.23 6.19
C GLU A 53 -10.11 12.58 6.90
N LYS A 54 -10.84 12.77 8.00
CA LYS A 54 -10.86 14.06 8.71
C LYS A 54 -9.47 14.58 9.14
N PRO A 55 -8.67 13.83 9.94
CA PRO A 55 -7.35 14.30 10.36
C PRO A 55 -6.36 14.43 9.20
N LEU A 56 -6.47 13.58 8.16
CA LEU A 56 -5.62 13.69 6.98
C LEU A 56 -5.93 14.95 6.17
N HIS A 57 -7.22 15.25 5.97
CA HIS A 57 -7.66 16.46 5.30
C HIS A 57 -7.23 17.71 6.07
N GLU A 58 -7.47 17.74 7.38
CA GLU A 58 -7.04 18.84 8.25
C GLU A 58 -5.51 19.04 8.21
N GLY A 59 -4.73 17.95 8.23
CA GLY A 59 -3.27 18.00 8.13
C GLY A 59 -2.77 18.57 6.80
N ILE A 60 -3.43 18.22 5.68
CA ILE A 60 -3.10 18.75 4.35
C ILE A 60 -3.44 20.24 4.25
N VAL A 61 -4.64 20.64 4.67
CA VAL A 61 -5.10 22.04 4.59
C VAL A 61 -4.30 22.95 5.50
N ASN A 62 -4.06 22.54 6.74
CA ASN A 62 -3.33 23.34 7.73
C ASN A 62 -1.81 23.21 7.59
N ARG A 63 -1.32 22.40 6.65
CA ARG A 63 0.10 22.02 6.51
C ARG A 63 0.71 21.55 7.83
N SER A 64 -0.08 20.85 8.65
CA SER A 64 0.33 20.33 9.95
C SER A 64 0.60 18.83 9.87
N PRO A 65 1.67 18.35 10.52
CA PRO A 65 1.95 16.91 10.55
C PRO A 65 0.87 16.19 11.37
N ALA A 66 0.35 15.09 10.83
CA ALA A 66 -0.58 14.20 11.50
C ALA A 66 -0.05 12.76 11.44
N SER A 67 -0.23 12.01 12.53
CA SER A 67 0.12 10.59 12.61
C SER A 67 -1.09 9.81 13.11
N ILE A 68 -1.40 8.71 12.43
CA ILE A 68 -2.58 7.89 12.70
C ILE A 68 -2.14 6.46 12.89
N PHE A 69 -2.61 5.83 13.96
CA PHE A 69 -2.37 4.43 14.26
C PHE A 69 -3.65 3.61 14.08
N VAL A 70 -3.60 2.58 13.23
CA VAL A 70 -4.75 1.72 12.92
C VAL A 70 -4.43 0.29 13.35
N SER A 71 -5.28 -0.30 14.19
CA SER A 71 -5.09 -1.65 14.74
C SER A 71 -6.35 -2.51 14.58
N GLY A 72 -6.18 -3.84 14.68
CA GLY A 72 -7.29 -4.80 14.68
C GLY A 72 -6.93 -6.17 14.09
N PRO A 73 -7.82 -7.17 14.21
CA PRO A 73 -7.57 -8.55 13.76
C PRO A 73 -7.28 -8.67 12.25
N PRO A 74 -6.53 -9.67 11.77
CA PRO A 74 -6.30 -9.88 10.33
C PRO A 74 -7.62 -10.13 9.58
N GLY A 75 -7.66 -9.78 8.29
CA GLY A 75 -8.87 -9.96 7.45
C GLY A 75 -10.00 -8.94 7.68
N THR A 76 -9.83 -7.96 8.58
CA THR A 76 -10.86 -6.96 8.87
C THR A 76 -10.94 -5.79 7.88
N GLY A 77 -10.14 -5.82 6.81
CA GLY A 77 -10.16 -4.79 5.77
C GLY A 77 -9.41 -3.50 6.09
N LYS A 78 -8.53 -3.48 7.11
CA LYS A 78 -7.76 -2.27 7.50
C LYS A 78 -6.96 -1.69 6.34
N THR A 79 -6.16 -2.51 5.66
CA THR A 79 -5.35 -2.09 4.52
C THR A 79 -6.22 -1.54 3.39
N LEU A 80 -7.36 -2.18 3.13
CA LEU A 80 -8.31 -1.73 2.11
C LEU A 80 -8.93 -0.37 2.47
N ALA A 81 -9.32 -0.17 3.74
CA ALA A 81 -9.85 1.11 4.22
C ALA A 81 -8.82 2.24 4.06
N VAL A 82 -7.57 2.02 4.50
CA VAL A 82 -6.50 3.03 4.37
C VAL A 82 -6.21 3.33 2.90
N LYS A 83 -6.10 2.31 2.03
CA LYS A 83 -5.89 2.53 0.59
C LYS A 83 -7.02 3.32 -0.06
N THR A 84 -8.27 3.05 0.32
CA THR A 84 -9.45 3.78 -0.18
C THR A 84 -9.38 5.26 0.21
N VAL A 85 -9.09 5.56 1.47
CA VAL A 85 -8.91 6.93 1.97
C VAL A 85 -7.77 7.66 1.23
N LEU A 86 -6.64 6.97 1.02
CA LEU A 86 -5.51 7.54 0.26
C LEU A 86 -5.91 7.87 -1.18
N GLN A 87 -6.66 7.01 -1.86
CA GLN A 87 -7.16 7.29 -3.21
C GLN A 87 -8.08 8.51 -3.24
N HIS A 88 -9.00 8.64 -2.28
CA HIS A 88 -9.85 9.82 -2.18
C HIS A 88 -9.02 11.10 -2.01
N ILE A 89 -8.03 11.09 -1.13
CA ILE A 89 -7.15 12.24 -0.90
C ILE A 89 -6.35 12.58 -2.15
N LEU A 90 -5.75 11.59 -2.84
CA LEU A 90 -4.98 11.82 -4.07
C LEU A 90 -5.83 12.35 -5.22
N SER A 91 -7.13 12.01 -5.25
CA SER A 91 -8.05 12.53 -6.26
C SER A 91 -8.43 14.00 -6.02
N GLN A 92 -8.34 14.47 -4.78
CA GLN A 92 -8.77 15.81 -4.36
C GLN A 92 -7.61 16.79 -4.17
N HIS A 93 -6.42 16.29 -3.82
CA HIS A 93 -5.27 17.10 -3.45
C HIS A 93 -4.04 16.71 -4.25
N ASN A 94 -3.21 17.69 -4.61
CA ASN A 94 -1.91 17.44 -5.25
C ASN A 94 -0.87 17.06 -4.19
N VAL A 95 -0.97 15.82 -3.67
CA VAL A 95 -0.07 15.28 -2.66
C VAL A 95 0.69 14.06 -3.17
N HIS A 96 1.90 13.86 -2.68
CA HIS A 96 2.67 12.65 -2.95
C HIS A 96 2.44 11.63 -1.84
N SER A 97 1.96 10.43 -2.19
CA SER A 97 1.76 9.33 -1.26
C SER A 97 2.77 8.21 -1.51
N ILE A 98 3.27 7.61 -0.43
CA ILE A 98 4.14 6.44 -0.47
C ILE A 98 3.50 5.36 0.39
N TYR A 99 3.27 4.17 -0.18
CA TYR A 99 2.81 3.00 0.54
C TYR A 99 3.97 2.03 0.73
N ILE A 100 4.18 1.56 1.96
CA ILE A 100 5.26 0.62 2.29
C ILE A 100 4.63 -0.55 3.02
N ASN A 101 4.79 -1.76 2.46
CA ASN A 101 4.40 -3.00 3.12
C ASN A 101 5.59 -3.55 3.89
N CYS A 102 5.65 -3.33 5.21
CA CYS A 102 6.75 -3.82 6.03
C CYS A 102 6.80 -5.36 6.14
N ALA A 103 5.80 -6.09 5.64
CA ALA A 103 5.87 -7.55 5.51
C ALA A 103 6.66 -8.01 4.26
N SER A 104 6.74 -7.15 3.24
CA SER A 104 7.53 -7.39 2.02
C SER A 104 8.90 -6.72 2.12
N GLU A 105 8.93 -5.49 2.64
CA GLU A 105 10.15 -4.69 2.86
C GLU A 105 10.50 -4.72 4.35
N ASP A 106 11.35 -5.67 4.75
CA ASP A 106 11.60 -5.96 6.16
C ASP A 106 12.90 -5.33 6.69
N THR A 107 13.75 -4.78 5.82
CA THR A 107 14.98 -4.10 6.22
C THR A 107 14.86 -2.58 6.16
N GLU A 108 15.60 -1.89 7.02
CA GLU A 108 15.73 -0.42 6.98
C GLU A 108 16.20 0.06 5.60
N TRP A 109 17.08 -0.71 4.96
CA TRP A 109 17.59 -0.45 3.61
C TRP A 109 16.47 -0.47 2.57
N ASP A 110 15.57 -1.44 2.64
CA ASP A 110 14.49 -1.61 1.68
C ASP A 110 13.46 -0.50 1.82
N ILE A 111 13.05 -0.19 3.06
CA ILE A 111 12.12 0.92 3.36
C ILE A 111 12.67 2.24 2.82
N LEU A 112 13.93 2.57 3.12
CA LEU A 112 14.58 3.79 2.64
C LEU A 112 14.71 3.80 1.12
N THR A 113 14.95 2.64 0.50
CA THR A 113 15.05 2.50 -0.95
C THR A 113 13.71 2.75 -1.63
N VAL A 114 12.62 2.19 -1.11
CA VAL A 114 11.25 2.45 -1.61
C VAL A 114 10.89 3.93 -1.48
N MET A 115 11.22 4.55 -0.35
CA MET A 115 10.97 5.98 -0.12
C MET A 115 11.79 6.88 -1.07
N LEU A 116 13.03 6.51 -1.37
CA LEU A 116 13.87 7.24 -2.32
C LEU A 116 13.43 7.05 -3.76
N ASN A 117 13.05 5.83 -4.16
CA ASN A 117 12.60 5.52 -5.52
C ASN A 117 11.25 6.16 -5.86
N SER A 118 10.35 6.26 -4.87
CA SER A 118 9.07 6.96 -5.06
C SER A 118 9.25 8.45 -5.32
N TYR A 119 10.26 9.08 -4.70
CA TYR A 119 10.56 10.50 -4.89
C TYR A 119 11.46 10.79 -6.10
N ASN A 120 12.51 9.99 -6.30
CA ASN A 120 13.45 10.15 -7.41
C ASN A 120 13.06 9.23 -8.57
N LYS A 121 12.66 9.79 -9.72
CA LYS A 121 12.46 9.04 -10.98
C LYS A 121 13.73 8.39 -11.55
N SER A 122 14.82 8.31 -10.78
CA SER A 122 16.11 7.78 -11.22
C SER A 122 16.25 6.33 -10.80
N SER A 123 16.46 5.45 -11.78
CA SER A 123 16.58 3.99 -11.63
C SER A 123 17.87 3.51 -10.94
N ARG A 124 18.72 4.41 -10.45
CA ARG A 124 20.00 4.05 -9.84
C ARG A 124 19.82 3.78 -8.35
N ARG A 125 19.87 2.50 -7.97
CA ARG A 125 20.07 2.07 -6.57
C ARG A 125 21.38 2.68 -6.06
N PRO A 126 21.35 3.61 -5.10
CA PRO A 126 22.57 4.17 -4.55
C PRO A 126 23.28 3.10 -3.69
N PRO A 127 24.62 3.09 -3.65
CA PRO A 127 25.37 2.17 -2.80
C PRO A 127 25.04 2.44 -1.33
N GLY A 128 24.95 1.38 -0.51
CA GLY A 128 24.39 1.47 0.85
C GLY A 128 24.93 2.63 1.68
N LYS A 129 26.25 2.84 1.74
CA LYS A 129 26.85 3.94 2.53
C LYS A 129 26.38 5.36 2.16
N LYS A 130 25.71 5.56 1.01
CA LYS A 130 25.18 6.85 0.54
C LYS A 130 23.66 6.99 0.64
N LEU A 131 22.91 5.95 1.01
CA LEU A 131 21.45 5.99 1.00
C LEU A 131 20.88 7.04 1.98
N ILE A 132 21.37 7.01 3.23
CA ILE A 132 20.94 7.94 4.28
C ILE A 132 21.27 9.39 3.90
N THR A 133 22.47 9.63 3.33
CA THR A 133 22.86 10.97 2.89
C THR A 133 22.03 11.46 1.70
N GLU A 134 21.70 10.60 0.73
CA GLU A 134 20.78 10.94 -0.35
C GLU A 134 19.36 11.21 0.18
N PHE A 135 18.89 10.44 1.16
CA PHE A 135 17.60 10.66 1.82
C PHE A 135 17.54 12.03 2.50
N HIS A 136 18.56 12.40 3.28
CA HIS A 136 18.64 13.73 3.88
C HIS A 136 18.69 14.86 2.83
N LYS A 137 19.37 14.66 1.70
CA LYS A 137 19.36 15.64 0.60
C LYS A 137 17.97 15.82 0.00
N VAL A 138 17.24 14.73 -0.19
CA VAL A 138 15.85 14.75 -0.67
C VAL A 138 14.97 15.52 0.30
N LEU A 139 15.01 15.19 1.59
CA LEU A 139 14.25 15.90 2.63
C LEU A 139 14.59 17.40 2.68
N ALA A 140 15.88 17.75 2.60
CA ALA A 140 16.32 19.14 2.58
C ALA A 140 15.84 19.89 1.33
N LYS A 141 15.70 19.22 0.19
CA LYS A 141 15.12 19.80 -1.02
C LYS A 141 13.61 20.04 -0.88
N MET A 142 12.89 19.15 -0.21
CA MET A 142 11.45 19.29 0.04
C MET A 142 11.16 20.52 0.91
N ASN A 143 11.94 20.75 1.97
CA ASN A 143 11.76 21.89 2.87
C ASN A 143 12.04 23.26 2.20
N LYS A 144 12.78 23.29 1.08
CA LYS A 144 13.10 24.54 0.36
C LYS A 144 11.99 25.01 -0.59
N HIS A 145 11.01 24.17 -0.89
CA HIS A 145 9.87 24.49 -1.76
C HIS A 145 8.60 24.89 -0.97
N THR A 146 8.75 25.09 0.35
CA THR A 146 7.71 25.68 1.22
C THR A 146 7.97 27.16 1.39
#